data_AF-A0A1L8EEJ6-F1
#
_entry.id   AF-A0A1L8EEJ6-F1
#
_cell.length_a   1.000
_cell.length_b   1.000
_cell.length_c   1.000
_cell.angle_alpha   90.00
_cell.angle_beta   90.00
_cell.angle_gamma   90.00
#
_symmetry.space_group_name_H-M   'P 1'
#
loop_
_entity.id
_entity.type
_entity.pdbx_description
1 polymer ?
#
loop_
_entity_poly.entity_id
_entity_poly.type
_entity_poly.pdbx_seq_one_letter_code
_entity_poly.pdbx_strand_id
1 'polypeptide(L)'
;MVIGFVIRSGLVVGAVYYSKKLGVWGTPEESEKFYNCMKSQLRPHVQTLEKQLPFEVPSLPQTGEVRFLAKHYYNQGVKKTFHFIEMLPCYAGQMAKKAKDTFNEFSQSPKGSN
;
A
#
# COMPACT_ATOMS: atom_id res chain seq x y z
N MET A 1 23.91 10.66 7.35
CA MET A 1 22.56 10.17 7.71
C MET A 1 21.52 11.28 7.86
N VAL A 2 21.82 12.42 8.49
CA VAL A 2 20.83 13.49 8.77
C VAL A 2 20.31 14.19 7.51
N ILE A 3 21.18 14.54 6.55
CA ILE A 3 20.78 15.25 5.31
C ILE A 3 19.80 14.41 4.48
N GLY A 4 20.08 13.11 4.32
CA GLY A 4 19.18 12.19 3.62
C GLY A 4 17.84 12.01 4.33
N PHE A 5 17.81 12.09 5.66
CA PHE A 5 16.58 12.09 6.44
C PHE A 5 15.76 13.37 6.19
N VAL A 6 16.40 14.54 6.22
CA VAL A 6 15.75 15.84 5.97
C VAL A 6 15.14 15.91 4.57
N ILE A 7 15.86 15.45 3.54
CA ILE A 7 15.33 15.41 2.16
C ILE A 7 14.11 14.49 2.08
N ARG A 8 14.20 13.28 2.64
CA ARG A 8 13.09 12.32 2.63
C ARG A 8 11.88 12.83 3.42
N SER A 9 12.11 13.41 4.60
CA SER A 9 11.03 14.00 5.39
C SER A 9 10.41 15.19 4.67
N GLY A 10 11.21 16.02 4.00
CA GLY A 10 10.73 17.14 3.19
C GLY A 10 9.84 16.68 2.03
N LEU A 11 10.23 15.61 1.33
CA LEU A 11 9.41 15.00 0.27
C LEU A 11 8.07 14.48 0.80
N VAL A 12 8.10 13.77 1.94
CA VAL A 12 6.88 13.25 2.56
C VAL A 12 5.95 14.38 3.00
N VAL A 13 6.49 15.38 3.70
CA VAL A 13 5.72 16.55 4.16
C VAL A 13 5.14 17.32 2.97
N GLY A 14 5.93 17.52 1.91
CA GLY A 14 5.49 18.16 0.68
C GLY A 14 4.35 17.40 0.00
N ALA A 15 4.47 16.07 -0.12
CA ALA A 15 3.42 15.22 -0.67
C ALA A 15 2.13 15.26 0.16
N VAL A 16 2.25 15.23 1.50
CA VAL A 16 1.10 15.34 2.41
C VAL A 16 0.44 16.71 2.29
N TYR A 17 1.23 17.79 2.26
CA TYR A 17 0.70 19.15 2.13
C TYR A 17 -0.04 19.35 0.80
N TYR A 18 0.55 18.88 -0.31
CA TYR A 18 -0.06 18.99 -1.62
C TYR A 18 -1.32 18.13 -1.75
N SER A 19 -1.29 16.88 -1.27
CA SER A 19 -2.48 16.01 -1.27
C SER A 19 -3.60 16.56 -0.40
N LYS A 20 -3.29 17.22 0.73
CA LYS A 20 -4.29 17.93 1.53
C LYS A 20 -4.93 19.07 0.74
N LYS A 21 -4.11 19.88 0.04
CA LYS A 21 -4.59 20.99 -0.78
C LYS A 21 -5.47 20.53 -1.96
N LEU A 22 -5.20 19.35 -2.51
CA LEU A 22 -6.01 18.72 -3.56
C LEU A 22 -7.37 18.18 -3.07
N GLY A 23 -7.64 18.19 -1.76
CA GLY A 23 -8.89 17.69 -1.19
C GLY A 23 -8.93 16.17 -0.99
N VAL A 24 -7.79 15.47 -1.08
CA VAL A 24 -7.71 14.02 -0.80
C VAL A 24 -8.01 13.71 0.67
N TRP A 25 -7.60 14.62 1.56
CA TRP A 25 -7.83 14.55 3.01
C TRP A 25 -8.89 15.55 3.48
N GLY A 26 -9.65 16.11 2.54
CA GLY A 26 -10.65 17.15 2.77
C GLY A 26 -12.00 16.58 3.18
N THR A 27 -13.06 17.36 2.96
CA THR A 27 -14.42 16.83 3.14
C THR A 27 -14.77 15.82 2.03
N PRO A 28 -15.76 14.93 2.25
CA PRO A 28 -16.19 13.98 1.22
C PRO A 28 -16.54 14.64 -0.12
N GLU A 29 -17.10 15.85 -0.07
CA GLU A 29 -17.49 16.64 -1.23
C GLU A 29 -16.26 17.14 -2.02
N GLU A 30 -15.20 17.55 -1.32
CA GLU A 30 -13.94 17.97 -1.94
C GLU A 30 -13.24 16.79 -2.61
N SER A 31 -13.19 15.63 -1.94
CA SER A 31 -12.63 14.40 -2.50
C SER A 31 -13.42 13.89 -3.70
N GLU A 32 -14.76 13.99 -3.66
CA GLU A 32 -15.62 13.61 -4.78
C GLU A 32 -15.39 14.52 -5.99
N LYS A 33 -15.32 15.83 -5.78
CA LYS A 33 -15.01 16.80 -6.84
C LYS A 33 -13.64 16.52 -7.47
N PHE A 34 -12.64 16.21 -6.66
CA PHE A 34 -11.31 15.82 -7.13
C PHE A 34 -11.36 14.51 -7.95
N TYR A 35 -12.04 13.48 -7.45
CA TYR A 35 -12.19 12.21 -8.16
C TYR A 35 -12.89 12.37 -9.51
N ASN A 36 -13.98 13.14 -9.56
CA ASN A 36 -14.71 13.40 -10.80
C ASN A 36 -13.87 14.20 -11.81
N CYS A 37 -13.06 15.16 -11.33
CA CYS A 37 -12.11 15.91 -12.16
C CYS A 37 -11.02 15.00 -12.74
N MET A 38 -10.41 14.14 -11.92
CA MET A 38 -9.43 13.16 -12.38
C MET A 38 -10.04 12.20 -13.39
N LYS A 39 -11.25 11.69 -13.11
CA LYS A 39 -12.00 10.80 -14.01
C LYS A 39 -12.30 11.45 -15.36
N SER A 40 -12.66 12.73 -15.39
CA SER A 40 -12.92 13.43 -16.67
C SER A 40 -11.64 13.66 -17.48
N GLN A 41 -10.52 13.95 -16.82
CA GLN A 41 -9.21 14.10 -17.47
C GLN A 41 -8.65 12.76 -17.97
N LEU A 42 -8.88 11.67 -17.25
CA LEU A 42 -8.38 10.33 -17.60
C LEU A 42 -9.22 9.64 -18.68
N ARG A 43 -10.53 9.92 -18.76
CA ARG A 43 -11.45 9.35 -19.76
C ARG A 43 -10.92 9.34 -21.21
N PRO A 44 -10.43 10.45 -21.79
CA PRO A 44 -9.95 10.45 -23.18
C PRO A 44 -8.72 9.55 -23.38
N HIS A 45 -7.85 9.45 -22.37
CA HIS A 45 -6.67 8.59 -22.42
C HIS A 45 -7.04 7.11 -22.31
N VAL A 46 -7.99 6.78 -21.44
CA VAL A 46 -8.50 5.40 -21.31
C VAL A 46 -9.15 4.94 -22.62
N GLN A 47 -9.96 5.79 -23.27
CA GLN A 47 -10.55 5.49 -24.59
C GLN A 47 -9.51 5.27 -25.69
N THR A 48 -8.35 5.91 -25.58
CA THR A 48 -7.23 5.70 -26.53
C THR A 48 -6.54 4.37 -26.27
N LEU A 49 -6.35 4.00 -24.99
CA LEU A 49 -5.75 2.74 -24.57
C LEU A 49 -6.67 1.54 -24.85
N GLU A 50 -7.98 1.72 -24.68
CA GLU A 50 -8.99 0.70 -24.96
C GLU A 50 -8.98 0.26 -26.43
N LYS A 51 -8.67 1.17 -27.36
CA LYS A 51 -8.48 0.83 -28.79
C LYS A 51 -7.23 0.01 -29.08
N GLN A 52 -6.27 -0.02 -28.17
CA GLN A 52 -5.00 -0.75 -28.33
C GLN A 52 -4.93 -2.04 -27.49
N LEU A 53 -5.89 -2.28 -26.61
CA LEU A 53 -5.92 -3.43 -25.73
C LEU A 53 -6.94 -4.47 -26.25
N PRO A 54 -6.61 -5.77 -26.25
CA PRO A 54 -7.50 -6.83 -26.73
C PRO A 54 -8.61 -7.21 -25.73
N PHE A 55 -8.83 -6.40 -24.69
CA PHE A 55 -9.83 -6.64 -23.64
C PHE A 55 -10.58 -5.35 -23.31
N GLU A 56 -11.85 -5.51 -22.93
CA GLU A 56 -12.72 -4.41 -22.55
C GLU A 56 -12.28 -3.83 -21.20
N VAL A 57 -11.93 -2.54 -21.19
CA VAL A 57 -11.47 -1.87 -19.96
C VAL A 57 -12.70 -1.56 -19.10
N PRO A 58 -12.77 -2.05 -17.84
CA PRO A 58 -13.92 -1.81 -17.00
C PRO A 58 -14.10 -0.31 -16.75
N SER A 59 -15.35 0.15 -16.79
CA SER A 59 -15.67 1.55 -16.55
C SER A 59 -15.18 1.98 -15.15
N LEU A 60 -14.59 3.17 -15.06
CA LEU A 60 -14.12 3.70 -13.77
C LEU A 60 -15.25 3.67 -12.73
N PRO A 61 -15.03 3.08 -11.54
CA PRO A 61 -16.07 2.84 -10.55
C PRO A 61 -16.81 4.12 -10.16
N GLN A 62 -18.06 3.97 -9.75
CA GLN A 62 -18.86 5.11 -9.29
C GLN A 62 -18.26 5.66 -7.99
N THR A 63 -18.40 6.96 -7.75
CA THR A 63 -17.83 7.62 -6.56
C THR A 63 -18.27 6.93 -5.27
N GLY A 64 -19.52 6.45 -5.20
CA GLY A 64 -20.04 5.68 -4.07
C GLY A 64 -19.33 4.33 -3.84
N GLU A 65 -18.99 3.61 -4.90
CA GLU A 65 -18.27 2.34 -4.83
C GLU A 65 -16.82 2.54 -4.38
N VAL A 66 -16.14 3.56 -4.91
CA VAL A 66 -14.79 3.93 -4.47
C VAL A 66 -14.79 4.30 -2.98
N ARG A 67 -15.80 5.05 -2.53
CA ARG A 67 -15.95 5.40 -1.12
C ARG A 67 -16.16 4.17 -0.23
N PHE A 68 -16.94 3.19 -0.69
CA PHE A 68 -17.13 1.93 0.03
C PHE A 68 -15.82 1.13 0.11
N LEU A 69 -15.12 0.96 -1.01
CA LEU A 69 -13.85 0.26 -1.08
C LEU A 69 -12.80 0.92 -0.18
N ALA A 70 -12.66 2.24 -0.25
CA ALA A 70 -11.73 2.99 0.59
C ALA A 70 -11.98 2.75 2.08
N LYS A 71 -13.25 2.82 2.52
CA LYS A 71 -13.63 2.51 3.91
C LYS A 71 -13.34 1.06 4.28
N HIS A 72 -13.67 0.12 3.38
CA HIS A 72 -13.50 -1.31 3.63
C HIS A 72 -12.02 -1.66 3.81
N TYR A 73 -11.16 -1.24 2.88
CA TYR A 73 -9.73 -1.51 2.94
C TYR A 73 -9.05 -0.77 4.09
N TYR A 74 -9.46 0.46 4.40
CA TYR A 74 -8.94 1.16 5.58
C TYR A 74 -9.22 0.36 6.85
N ASN A 75 -10.47 -0.07 7.04
CA ASN A 75 -10.87 -0.86 8.21
C ASN A 75 -10.16 -2.22 8.25
N GLN A 76 -10.02 -2.92 7.12
CA GLN A 76 -9.26 -4.15 7.05
C GLN A 76 -7.77 -3.91 7.40
N GLY A 77 -7.18 -2.84 6.87
CA GLY A 77 -5.78 -2.48 7.13
C GLY A 77 -5.53 -2.22 8.61
N VAL A 78 -6.40 -1.45 9.27
CA VAL A 78 -6.33 -1.21 10.73
C VAL A 78 -6.42 -2.54 11.48
N LYS A 79 -7.45 -3.37 11.21
CA LYS A 79 -7.62 -4.67 11.87
C LYS A 79 -6.40 -5.58 11.70
N LYS A 80 -5.87 -5.69 10.48
CA LYS A 80 -4.70 -6.53 10.17
C LYS A 80 -3.43 -6.01 10.83
N THR A 81 -3.26 -4.70 10.93
CA THR A 81 -2.09 -4.09 11.60
C THR A 81 -2.09 -4.38 13.09
N PHE A 82 -3.23 -4.20 13.77
CA PHE A 82 -3.34 -4.55 15.18
C PHE A 82 -3.15 -6.05 15.43
N HIS A 83 -3.71 -6.90 14.56
CA HIS A 83 -3.48 -8.34 14.63
C HIS A 83 -2.00 -8.72 14.39
N PHE A 84 -1.30 -8.01 13.50
CA PHE A 84 0.13 -8.20 13.32
C PHE A 84 0.90 -7.83 14.59
N ILE A 85 0.57 -6.70 15.22
CA ILE A 85 1.20 -6.26 16.49
C ILE A 85 0.95 -7.27 17.60
N GLU A 86 -0.27 -7.80 17.71
CA GLU A 86 -0.62 -8.87 18.65
C GLU A 86 0.21 -10.14 18.40
N MET A 87 0.42 -10.50 17.14
CA MET A 87 1.17 -11.69 16.74
C MET A 87 2.69 -11.49 16.71
N LEU A 88 3.19 -10.26 16.91
CA LEU A 88 4.63 -9.95 16.90
C LEU A 88 5.46 -10.86 17.84
N PRO A 89 5.03 -11.15 19.09
CA PRO A 89 5.79 -12.05 19.96
C PRO A 89 5.89 -13.47 19.39
N CYS A 90 4.83 -13.96 18.75
CA CYS A 90 4.81 -15.28 18.10
C CYS A 90 5.75 -15.31 16.90
N TYR A 91 5.71 -14.27 16.04
CA TYR A 91 6.64 -14.16 14.90
C TYR A 91 8.09 -14.03 15.35
N ALA A 92 8.37 -13.25 16.40
CA ALA A 92 9.71 -13.11 16.97
C ALA A 92 10.21 -14.44 17.54
N GLY A 93 9.37 -15.19 18.26
CA GLY A 93 9.71 -16.52 18.77
C GLY A 93 9.99 -17.53 17.66
N GLN A 94 9.19 -17.54 16.60
CA GLN A 94 9.43 -18.39 15.42
C GLN A 94 10.72 -18.03 14.69
N MET A 95 11.01 -16.73 14.55
CA MET A 95 12.26 -16.25 13.94
C MET A 95 13.47 -16.66 14.79
N ALA A 96 13.40 -16.47 16.12
CA ALA A 96 14.46 -16.87 17.05
C ALA A 96 14.70 -18.39 17.02
N LYS A 97 13.63 -19.18 16.95
CA LYS A 97 13.72 -20.64 16.81
C LYS A 97 14.38 -21.02 15.48
N LYS A 98 13.93 -20.46 14.35
CA LYS A 98 14.55 -20.72 13.05
C LYS A 98 16.02 -20.33 13.01
N ALA A 99 16.38 -19.19 13.59
CA ALA A 99 17.78 -18.77 13.70
C ALA A 99 18.59 -19.81 14.47
N LYS A 100 18.12 -20.23 15.65
CA LYS A 100 18.77 -21.27 16.46
C LYS A 100 18.92 -22.59 15.67
N ASP A 101 17.85 -23.06 15.03
CA ASP A 101 17.85 -24.32 14.29
C ASP A 101 18.84 -24.26 13.11
N THR A 102 18.90 -23.13 12.41
CA THR A 102 19.83 -22.88 11.30
C THR A 102 21.29 -22.84 11.79
N PHE A 103 21.57 -22.18 12.92
CA PHE A 103 22.91 -22.17 13.51
C PHE A 103 23.34 -23.57 13.97
N ASN A 104 22.42 -24.35 14.54
CA ASN A 104 22.68 -25.73 14.90
C ASN A 104 22.98 -26.60 13.66
N GLU A 105 22.22 -26.41 12.58
CA GLU A 105 22.45 -27.11 11.32
C GLU A 105 23.82 -26.75 10.70
N PHE A 106 24.19 -25.47 10.67
CA PHE A 106 25.53 -25.04 10.22
C PHE A 106 26.67 -25.54 11.13
N SER A 107 26.43 -25.65 12.44
CA SER A 107 27.42 -26.18 13.38
C SER A 107 27.68 -27.67 13.20
N GLN A 108 26.75 -28.39 12.58
CA GLN A 108 26.94 -29.77 12.17
C GLN A 108 27.55 -29.77 10.76
N SER A 109 28.88 -29.87 10.69
CA SER A 109 29.63 -30.06 9.42
C SER A 109 29.07 -31.27 8.63
N PRO A 110 29.19 -31.30 7.29
CA PRO A 110 28.21 -31.93 6.40
C PRO A 110 28.04 -33.42 6.72
N LYS A 111 26.79 -33.88 6.75
CA LYS A 111 26.49 -35.31 6.64
C LYS A 111 27.20 -35.82 5.38
N GLY A 112 28.27 -36.58 5.60
CA GLY A 112 29.09 -37.14 4.53
C GLY A 112 28.19 -37.83 3.52
N SER A 113 28.37 -37.45 2.26
CA SER A 113 27.91 -38.20 1.10
C SER A 113 28.52 -39.60 1.19
N ASN A 114 27.69 -40.60 1.48
CA ASN A 114 27.94 -42.00 1.17
C ASN A 114 26.84 -42.46 0.22
#